data_AF-A0A2I1M4G5-F1
#
_entry.id   AF-A0A2I1M4G5-F1
#
_cell.length_a   1.000
_cell.length_b   1.000
_cell.length_c   1.000
_cell.angle_alpha   90.00
_cell.angle_beta   90.00
_cell.angle_gamma   90.00
#
_symmetry.space_group_name_H-M   'P 1'
#
loop_
_entity.id
_entity.type
_entity.pdbx_description
1 polymer ?
#
loop_
_entity_poly.entity_id
_entity_poly.type
_entity_poly.pdbx_seq_one_letter_code
_entity_poly.pdbx_strand_id
1 'polypeptide(L)'
;MIMKTEGFTEDTPRWQIQDAINVARIHGVFATSKSLKYFTHESAMILHGIPIWGSSPSVYSASKRRLNTRYLRDVKVLKESYSSSAYYPNSIDLNNPNIVQINGLPVESLEYTAVRMALTRNCMTAISALYP
;
A
#
# COMPACT_ATOMS: atom_id res chain seq x y z
N MET A 1 -5.86 -9.80 13.46
CA MET A 1 -5.66 -8.53 14.18
C MET A 1 -7.01 -7.84 14.13
N ILE A 2 -7.61 -7.54 15.29
CA ILE A 2 -8.89 -6.83 15.34
C ILE A 2 -8.53 -5.35 15.37
N MET A 3 -8.71 -4.64 14.26
CA MET A 3 -8.65 -3.18 14.28
C MET A 3 -9.82 -2.67 15.13
N LYS A 4 -9.61 -1.63 15.94
CA LYS A 4 -10.72 -0.94 16.60
C LYS A 4 -11.63 -0.37 15.51
N THR A 5 -12.81 -0.94 15.33
CA THR A 5 -13.82 -0.54 14.34
C THR A 5 -14.74 0.57 14.87
N GLU A 6 -14.35 1.26 15.94
CA GLU A 6 -15.16 2.24 16.67
C GLU A 6 -15.64 3.42 15.80
N GLY A 7 -15.18 3.53 14.54
CA GLY A 7 -15.61 4.53 13.55
C GLY A 7 -16.38 4.01 12.32
N PHE A 8 -16.70 2.71 12.22
CA PHE A 8 -17.46 2.16 11.09
C PHE A 8 -18.84 1.67 11.51
N THR A 9 -19.87 2.10 10.78
CA THR A 9 -21.27 1.69 10.92
C THR A 9 -21.69 0.77 9.76
N GLU A 10 -22.85 0.12 9.85
CA GLU A 10 -23.40 -0.69 8.75
C GLU A 10 -23.63 0.14 7.46
N ASP A 11 -23.84 1.46 7.59
CA ASP A 11 -24.02 2.39 6.47
C ASP A 11 -22.69 2.90 5.88
N THR A 12 -21.55 2.56 6.46
CA THR A 12 -20.25 3.04 5.96
C THR A 12 -19.98 2.40 4.59
N PRO A 13 -19.68 3.20 3.55
CA PRO A 13 -19.35 2.66 2.24
C PRO A 13 -18.15 1.71 2.30
N ARG A 14 -18.26 0.55 1.63
CA ARG A 14 -17.19 -0.47 1.59
C ARG A 14 -15.83 0.09 1.18
N TRP A 15 -15.82 1.03 0.23
CA TRP A 15 -14.58 1.64 -0.24
C TRP A 15 -13.85 2.41 0.87
N GLN A 16 -14.59 3.04 1.80
CA GLN A 16 -14.02 3.81 2.90
C GLN A 16 -13.40 2.89 3.95
N ILE A 17 -14.04 1.75 4.24
CA ILE A 17 -13.49 0.71 5.11
C ILE A 17 -12.21 0.11 4.49
N GLN A 18 -12.26 -0.21 3.19
CA GLN A 18 -11.11 -0.74 2.46
C GLN A 18 -9.92 0.24 2.47
N ASP A 19 -10.18 1.53 2.23
CA ASP A 19 -9.15 2.57 2.25
C ASP A 19 -8.46 2.66 3.62
N ALA A 20 -9.24 2.69 4.70
CA ALA A 20 -8.70 2.69 6.05
C ALA A 20 -7.90 1.42 6.39
N ILE A 21 -8.33 0.25 5.93
CA ILE A 21 -7.58 -1.00 6.07
C ILE A 21 -6.24 -0.93 5.32
N ASN A 22 -6.24 -0.38 4.11
CA ASN A 22 -5.04 -0.22 3.29
C ASN A 22 -4.03 0.71 3.99
N VAL A 23 -4.48 1.85 4.50
CA VAL A 23 -3.66 2.77 5.31
C VAL A 23 -3.14 2.07 6.57
N ALA A 24 -4.00 1.39 7.32
CA ALA A 24 -3.60 0.70 8.55
C ALA A 24 -2.53 -0.38 8.31
N ARG A 25 -2.61 -1.10 7.18
CA ARG A 25 -1.59 -2.08 6.77
C ARG A 25 -0.23 -1.43 6.52
N ILE A 26 -0.21 -0.29 5.85
CA ILE A 26 1.02 0.49 5.61
C ILE A 26 1.65 0.91 6.95
N HIS A 27 0.85 1.47 7.86
CA HIS A 27 1.34 1.84 9.20
C HIS A 27 1.83 0.61 10.00
N GLY A 28 1.11 -0.51 9.93
CA GLY A 28 1.53 -1.76 10.59
C GLY A 28 2.86 -2.30 10.04
N VAL A 29 3.08 -2.21 8.73
CA VAL A 29 4.35 -2.56 8.10
C VAL A 29 5.46 -1.63 8.57
N PHE A 30 5.23 -0.31 8.62
CA PHE A 30 6.21 0.67 9.08
C PHE A 30 6.64 0.39 10.52
N ALA A 31 5.67 0.20 11.42
CA ALA A 31 5.91 -0.06 12.84
C ALA A 31 6.73 -1.34 13.08
N THR A 32 6.69 -2.31 12.17
CA THR A 32 7.33 -3.62 12.33
C THR A 32 8.60 -3.80 11.48
N SER A 33 8.85 -2.94 10.49
CA SER A 33 9.93 -3.10 9.50
C SER A 33 11.09 -2.13 9.73
N LYS A 34 12.04 -2.52 10.61
CA LYS A 34 13.22 -1.70 10.94
C LYS A 34 14.16 -1.35 9.76
N SER A 35 14.12 -2.12 8.68
CA SER A 35 14.99 -1.90 7.51
C SER A 35 14.30 -1.14 6.37
N LEU A 36 13.03 -0.76 6.54
CA LEU A 36 12.29 0.01 5.54
C LEU A 36 12.98 1.38 5.34
N LYS A 37 13.20 1.75 4.08
CA LYS A 37 13.70 3.09 3.69
C LYS A 37 12.54 4.02 3.37
N TYR A 38 11.63 3.59 2.49
CA TYR A 38 10.47 4.36 2.04
C TYR A 38 9.41 3.47 1.39
N PHE A 39 8.16 3.92 1.40
CA PHE A 39 7.04 3.31 0.67
C PHE A 39 7.01 3.70 -0.81
N THR A 40 6.52 2.81 -1.67
CA THR A 40 6.51 2.95 -3.13
C THR A 40 5.22 2.40 -3.75
N HIS A 41 5.07 2.51 -5.08
CA HIS A 41 3.93 1.99 -5.85
C HIS A 41 2.58 2.40 -5.25
N GLU A 42 1.63 1.46 -5.11
CA GLU A 42 0.32 1.68 -4.53
C GLU A 42 0.37 2.20 -3.09
N SER A 43 1.39 1.82 -2.31
CA SER A 43 1.54 2.36 -0.95
C SER A 43 1.88 3.84 -0.96
N ALA A 44 2.69 4.30 -1.92
CA ALA A 44 2.94 5.71 -2.10
C ALA A 44 1.69 6.45 -2.56
N MET A 45 0.97 5.92 -3.56
CA MET A 45 -0.29 6.50 -4.05
C MET A 45 -1.30 6.71 -2.91
N ILE A 46 -1.54 5.68 -2.09
CA ILE A 46 -2.47 5.75 -0.95
C ILE A 46 -2.04 6.85 0.03
N LEU A 47 -0.75 6.93 0.37
CA LEU A 47 -0.25 7.95 1.31
C LEU A 47 -0.33 9.37 0.75
N HIS A 48 -0.22 9.54 -0.57
CA HIS A 48 -0.45 10.82 -1.24
C HIS A 48 -1.95 11.16 -1.41
N GLY A 49 -2.86 10.34 -0.88
CA GLY A 49 -4.30 10.56 -0.97
C GLY A 49 -4.91 10.18 -2.31
N ILE A 50 -4.23 9.36 -3.11
CA ILE A 50 -4.78 8.79 -4.35
C ILE A 50 -5.43 7.44 -4.01
N PRO A 51 -6.78 7.37 -3.94
CA PRO A 51 -7.48 6.14 -3.56
C PRO A 51 -7.33 5.05 -4.62
N ILE A 52 -7.18 3.81 -4.18
CA ILE A 52 -7.15 2.63 -5.05
C ILE A 52 -8.44 1.84 -4.82
N TRP A 53 -9.48 2.33 -5.48
CA TRP A 53 -10.87 1.94 -5.31
C TRP A 53 -11.05 0.42 -5.41
N GLY A 54 -11.75 -0.16 -4.43
CA GLY A 54 -12.23 -1.54 -4.47
C GLY A 54 -11.16 -2.63 -4.49
N SER A 55 -9.88 -2.28 -4.30
CA SER A 55 -8.79 -3.25 -4.30
C SER A 55 -8.11 -3.36 -2.92
N SER A 56 -7.51 -4.52 -2.68
CA SER A 56 -6.65 -4.80 -1.53
C SER A 56 -5.20 -4.84 -2.03
N PRO A 57 -4.62 -3.68 -2.39
CA PRO A 57 -3.31 -3.64 -3.03
C PRO A 57 -2.24 -4.17 -2.09
N SER A 58 -1.18 -4.69 -2.68
CA SER A 58 0.01 -5.09 -1.93
C SER A 58 0.70 -3.87 -1.32
N VAL A 59 1.32 -4.06 -0.16
CA VAL A 59 2.18 -3.03 0.44
C VAL A 59 3.56 -3.14 -0.19
N TYR A 60 4.07 -2.05 -0.75
CA TYR A 60 5.37 -1.98 -1.40
C TYR A 60 6.29 -1.02 -0.67
N SER A 61 7.54 -1.43 -0.48
CA SER A 61 8.58 -0.56 0.04
C SER A 61 9.93 -0.88 -0.58
N ALA A 62 10.86 0.06 -0.43
CA ALA A 62 12.28 -0.19 -0.59
C ALA A 62 12.92 -0.42 0.79
N SER A 63 13.82 -1.39 0.90
CA SER A 63 14.49 -1.78 2.15
C SER A 63 16.01 -1.66 2.03
N LYS A 64 16.68 -1.39 3.15
CA LYS A 64 18.16 -1.36 3.28
C LYS A 64 18.80 -2.73 3.03
N ARG A 65 18.02 -3.81 3.14
CA ARG A 65 18.47 -5.19 2.97
C ARG A 65 17.42 -5.98 2.20
N ARG A 66 17.86 -7.01 1.50
CA ARG A 66 16.97 -7.96 0.81
C ARG A 66 16.17 -8.75 1.86
N LEU A 67 14.85 -8.59 1.86
CA LEU A 67 13.90 -9.26 2.76
C LEU A 67 12.93 -10.15 1.99
N ASN A 68 12.43 -11.22 2.59
CA ASN A 68 11.40 -12.04 1.94
C ASN A 68 10.04 -11.34 1.92
N THR A 69 9.27 -11.58 0.85
CA THR A 69 7.84 -11.24 0.78
C THR A 69 7.10 -11.84 1.97
N ARG A 70 6.13 -11.10 2.51
CA ARG A 70 5.28 -11.56 3.63
C ARG A 70 3.81 -11.38 3.27
N TYR A 71 2.94 -12.14 3.90
CA TYR A 71 1.49 -11.97 3.73
C TYR A 71 0.89 -11.29 4.96
N LEU A 72 0.14 -10.23 4.71
CA LEU A 72 -0.65 -9.51 5.70
C LEU A 72 -1.99 -10.24 5.85
N ARG A 73 -2.40 -10.49 7.09
CA ARG A 73 -3.59 -11.29 7.39
C ARG A 73 -4.87 -10.62 6.88
N ASP A 74 -5.89 -11.46 6.66
CA ASP A 74 -7.25 -11.00 6.46
C ASP A 74 -7.71 -10.14 7.64
N VAL A 75 -8.53 -9.14 7.33
CA VAL A 75 -9.14 -8.25 8.31
C VAL A 75 -10.65 -8.45 8.25
N LYS A 76 -11.28 -8.60 9.42
CA LYS A 76 -12.74 -8.62 9.53
C LYS A 76 -13.19 -7.29 10.12
N VAL A 77 -14.13 -6.64 9.45
CA VAL A 77 -14.79 -5.41 9.91
C VAL A 77 -16.29 -5.63 9.79
N LEU A 78 -17.02 -5.43 10.88
CA LEU A 78 -18.45 -5.76 10.97
C LEU A 78 -18.70 -7.23 10.55
N LYS A 79 -19.53 -7.46 9.51
CA LYS A 79 -19.85 -8.78 8.95
C LYS A 79 -19.06 -9.11 7.68
N GLU A 80 -18.12 -8.25 7.28
CA GLU A 80 -17.38 -8.36 6.03
C GLU A 80 -15.92 -8.78 6.24
N SER A 81 -15.39 -9.55 5.30
CA SER A 81 -14.00 -10.00 5.28
C SER A 81 -13.24 -9.33 4.15
N TYR A 82 -12.09 -8.76 4.50
CA TYR A 82 -11.20 -8.05 3.60
C TYR A 82 -9.96 -8.89 3.37
N SER A 83 -9.74 -9.31 2.12
CA SER A 83 -8.71 -10.28 1.74
C SER A 83 -7.31 -9.82 2.13
N SER A 84 -6.47 -10.79 2.48
CA SER A 84 -5.04 -10.64 2.69
C SER A 84 -4.36 -9.89 1.54
N SER A 85 -3.24 -9.28 1.88
CA SER A 85 -2.44 -8.48 0.95
C SER A 85 -0.97 -8.86 1.14
N ALA A 86 -0.20 -8.92 0.06
CA ALA A 86 1.23 -9.19 0.17
C ALA A 86 2.00 -7.93 0.57
N TYR A 87 3.11 -8.11 1.28
CA TYR A 87 4.10 -7.09 1.54
C TYR A 87 5.38 -7.43 0.78
N TYR A 88 5.76 -6.56 -0.16
CA TYR A 88 6.96 -6.65 -0.98
C TYR A 88 8.00 -5.61 -0.50
N PRO A 89 9.02 -6.03 0.27
CA PRO A 89 10.00 -5.13 0.88
C PRO A 89 11.17 -4.72 -0.03
N ASN A 90 11.30 -5.33 -1.21
CA ASN A 90 12.46 -5.15 -2.10
C ASN A 90 12.08 -4.52 -3.43
N SER A 91 11.33 -3.42 -3.39
CA SER A 91 11.18 -2.59 -4.58
C SER A 91 12.56 -2.11 -5.03
N ILE A 92 12.75 -1.98 -6.35
CA ILE A 92 13.99 -1.48 -6.96
C ILE A 92 14.39 -0.16 -6.27
N ASP A 93 15.63 0.01 -5.85
CA ASP A 93 16.04 1.33 -5.34
C ASP A 93 16.31 2.24 -6.53
N LEU A 94 15.52 3.31 -6.71
CA LEU A 94 15.78 4.28 -7.78
C LEU A 94 16.84 5.27 -7.30
N ASN A 95 17.65 5.79 -8.21
CA ASN A 95 18.59 6.85 -7.87
C ASN A 95 17.82 8.13 -7.55
N ASN A 96 17.96 8.62 -6.32
CA ASN A 96 17.29 9.80 -5.79
C ASN A 96 15.75 9.79 -5.99
N PRO A 97 15.01 8.92 -5.29
CA PRO A 97 13.56 8.74 -5.46
C PRO A 97 12.69 9.92 -4.98
N ASN A 98 13.31 11.04 -4.62
CA ASN A 98 12.69 12.22 -4.02
C ASN A 98 11.73 11.83 -2.87
N ILE A 99 12.31 11.44 -1.74
CA ILE A 99 11.55 10.97 -0.58
C ILE A 99 10.94 12.14 0.17
N VAL A 100 9.62 12.11 0.35
CA VAL A 100 8.83 13.04 1.14
C VAL A 100 8.37 12.38 2.44
N GLN A 101 8.04 13.19 3.45
CA GLN A 101 7.46 12.72 4.71
C GLN A 101 5.98 13.04 4.74
N ILE A 102 5.13 12.02 4.83
CA ILE A 102 3.67 12.17 4.93
C ILE A 102 3.22 11.49 6.22
N ASN A 103 2.67 12.26 7.16
CA ASN A 103 2.25 11.75 8.48
C ASN A 103 3.34 10.93 9.19
N GLY A 104 4.61 11.35 9.04
CA GLY A 104 5.78 10.68 9.62
C GLY A 104 6.23 9.40 8.90
N LEU A 105 5.64 9.07 7.75
CA LEU A 105 6.05 7.96 6.91
C LEU A 105 6.96 8.46 5.77
N PRO A 106 8.10 7.80 5.50
CA PRO A 106 8.92 8.09 4.33
C PRO A 106 8.26 7.50 3.08
N VAL A 107 8.00 8.34 2.08
CA VAL A 107 7.26 7.99 0.86
C VAL A 107 7.98 8.51 -0.38
N GLU A 108 7.99 7.72 -1.45
CA GLU A 108 8.42 8.18 -2.77
C GLU A 108 7.48 9.27 -3.31
N SER A 109 8.03 10.27 -4.01
CA SER A 109 7.22 11.27 -4.73
C SER A 109 6.31 10.62 -5.79
N LEU A 110 5.23 11.31 -6.18
CA LEU A 110 4.29 10.78 -7.17
C LEU A 110 4.95 10.59 -8.55
N GLU A 111 5.83 11.50 -8.94
CA GLU A 111 6.57 11.46 -10.20
C GLU A 111 7.42 10.19 -10.30
N TYR A 112 8.19 9.90 -9.25
CA TYR A 112 9.01 8.68 -9.19
C TYR A 112 8.16 7.42 -9.03
N THR A 113 7.04 7.51 -8.31
CA THR A 113 6.08 6.41 -8.20
C THR A 113 5.53 6.03 -9.58
N ALA A 114 5.19 7.01 -10.42
CA ALA A 114 4.71 6.78 -11.78
C ALA A 114 5.78 6.11 -12.66
N VAL A 115 7.01 6.63 -12.63
CA VAL A 115 8.16 6.02 -13.35
C VAL A 115 8.38 4.59 -12.89
N ARG A 116 8.37 4.35 -11.58
CA ARG A 116 8.54 3.03 -11.00
C ARG A 116 7.47 2.06 -11.48
N MET A 117 6.20 2.45 -11.40
CA MET A 117 5.11 1.60 -11.85
C MET A 117 5.23 1.26 -13.33
N ALA A 118 5.65 2.20 -14.17
CA ALA A 118 5.93 1.94 -15.58
C ALA A 118 7.07 0.92 -15.80
N LEU A 119 8.08 0.90 -14.92
CA LEU A 119 9.21 -0.02 -15.00
C LEU A 119 8.92 -1.42 -14.43
N THR A 120 8.06 -1.52 -13.42
CA THR A 120 7.85 -2.75 -12.65
C THR A 120 6.56 -3.48 -13.00
N ARG A 121 5.58 -2.81 -13.60
CA ARG A 121 4.34 -3.43 -14.07
C ARG A 121 4.56 -3.95 -15.48
N ASN A 122 4.07 -5.16 -15.74
CA ASN A 122 3.97 -5.66 -17.11
C ASN A 122 3.02 -4.71 -17.87
N CYS A 123 3.45 -4.21 -19.04
CA CYS A 123 2.66 -3.31 -19.87
C CYS A 123 1.25 -3.86 -20.17
N MET A 124 1.08 -5.18 -20.22
CA MET A 124 -0.21 -5.84 -20.39
C MET A 124 -1.16 -5.64 -19.20
N THR A 125 -0.64 -5.55 -17.97
CA THR A 125 -1.45 -5.31 -16.76
C THR A 125 -1.92 -3.85 -16.68
N ALA A 126 -1.11 -2.92 -17.19
CA ALA A 126 -1.48 -1.51 -17.31
C ALA A 126 -2.57 -1.30 -18.39
N ILE A 127 -2.48 -2.03 -19.50
CA ILE A 127 -3.49 -2.00 -20.57
C ILE A 127 -4.82 -2.63 -20.11
N SER A 128 -4.78 -3.75 -19.38
CA SER A 128 -6.01 -4.39 -18.85
C SER A 128 -6.75 -3.54 -17.80
N ALA A 129 -6.07 -2.59 -17.15
CA ALA A 129 -6.72 -1.65 -16.23
C ALA A 129 -7.46 -0.49 -16.94
N LEU A 130 -7.19 -0.28 -18.25
CA LEU A 130 -7.82 0.77 -19.06
C LEU A 130 -9.04 0.27 -19.85
N TYR A 131 -9.24 -1.05 -19.92
CA TYR A 131 -10.36 -1.68 -20.61
C TYR A 131 -11.10 -2.63 -19.64
N PRO A 132 -12.07 -2.13 -18.85
CA PRO A 132 -12.99 -2.96 -18.07
C PRO A 132 -13.95 -3.76 -18.93
#